data_AF-A0A4Y7KAC6-F1
#
_entry.id   AF-A0A4Y7KAC6-F1
#
_cell.length_a   1.000
_cell.length_b   1.000
_cell.length_c   1.000
_cell.angle_alpha   90.00
_cell.angle_beta   90.00
_cell.angle_gamma   90.00
#
_symmetry.space_group_name_H-M   'P 1'
#
loop_
_entity.id
_entity.type
_entity.pdbx_description
1 polymer ?
#
loop_
_entity_poly.entity_id
_entity_poly.type
_entity_poly.pdbx_seq_one_letter_code
_entity_poly.pdbx_strand_id
1 'polypeptide(L)'
;MKLNRTNATHTKLYIKKIMKKKKKLEPFYRSCLESCLELYSNAIYSTRDAIKYYKSRSYLEANVQFSAVMDAPSTCEDGFKDKEGLRSPLTKKNNDLFQLTALVLSIIEMLR
;
A
#
# COMPACT_ATOMS: atom_id res chain seq x y z
N MET A 1 -9.82 3.70 -8.29
CA MET A 1 -9.87 2.32 -7.72
C MET A 1 -9.04 1.28 -8.48
N LYS A 2 -9.28 1.01 -9.78
CA LYS A 2 -8.46 0.03 -10.55
C LYS A 2 -6.97 0.38 -10.58
N LEU A 3 -6.65 1.67 -10.67
CA LEU A 3 -5.28 2.18 -10.63
C LEU A 3 -4.58 1.89 -9.28
N ASN A 4 -5.27 2.08 -8.14
CA ASN A 4 -4.76 1.67 -6.81
C ASN A 4 -4.37 0.20 -6.78
N ARG A 5 -5.25 -0.70 -7.22
CA ARG A 5 -4.96 -2.15 -7.24
C ARG A 5 -3.73 -2.46 -8.09
N THR A 6 -3.62 -1.81 -9.26
CA THR A 6 -2.49 -2.01 -10.18
C THR A 6 -1.18 -1.51 -9.57
N ASN A 7 -1.20 -0.30 -8.99
CA ASN A 7 -0.05 0.28 -8.31
C ASN A 7 0.41 -0.61 -7.14
N ALA A 8 -0.51 -1.00 -6.24
CA ALA A 8 -0.21 -1.88 -5.13
C ALA A 8 0.36 -3.23 -5.58
N THR A 9 -0.20 -3.82 -6.64
CA THR A 9 0.31 -5.08 -7.24
C THR A 9 1.73 -4.91 -7.80
N HIS A 10 1.99 -3.83 -8.54
CA HIS A 10 3.33 -3.54 -9.06
C HIS A 10 4.34 -3.30 -7.94
N THR A 11 3.94 -2.62 -6.86
CA THR A 11 4.82 -2.39 -5.71
C THR A 11 5.13 -3.69 -4.97
N LYS A 12 4.12 -4.54 -4.73
CA LYS A 12 4.32 -5.91 -4.20
C LYS A 12 5.32 -6.72 -5.03
N LEU A 13 5.19 -6.70 -6.37
CA LEU A 13 6.12 -7.40 -7.26
C LEU A 13 7.53 -6.80 -7.21
N TYR A 14 7.63 -5.48 -7.09
CA TYR A 14 8.91 -4.79 -6.95
C TYR A 14 9.63 -5.16 -5.63
N ILE A 15 8.91 -5.23 -4.52
CA ILE A 15 9.45 -5.72 -3.22
C ILE A 15 10.04 -7.13 -3.40
N LYS A 16 9.26 -8.06 -3.97
CA LYS A 16 9.76 -9.42 -4.26
C LYS A 16 11.01 -9.42 -5.14
N LYS A 17 11.09 -8.53 -6.12
CA LYS A 17 12.25 -8.38 -7.01
C LYS A 17 13.49 -7.91 -6.23
N ILE A 18 13.35 -6.94 -5.32
CA ILE A 18 14.45 -6.48 -4.47
C ILE A 18 14.98 -7.63 -3.61
N MET A 19 14.07 -8.34 -2.92
CA MET A 19 14.42 -9.44 -2.03
C MET A 19 15.12 -10.60 -2.76
N LYS A 20 14.72 -10.91 -4.00
CA LYS A 20 15.37 -11.94 -4.81
C LYS A 20 16.75 -11.53 -5.33
N LYS A 21 16.94 -10.25 -5.67
CA LYS A 21 18.19 -9.76 -6.27
C LYS A 21 19.32 -9.64 -5.25
N LYS A 22 19.03 -9.22 -4.02
CA LYS A 22 20.04 -8.99 -2.99
C LYS A 22 20.23 -10.26 -2.14
N LYS A 23 21.26 -11.06 -2.46
CA LYS A 23 21.57 -12.31 -1.74
C LYS A 23 21.86 -12.11 -0.25
N LYS A 24 22.41 -10.95 0.13
CA LYS A 24 22.65 -10.55 1.52
C LYS A 24 21.99 -9.20 1.78
N LEU A 25 20.84 -9.24 2.44
CA LEU A 25 20.20 -8.07 3.01
C LEU A 25 20.53 -8.03 4.49
N GLU A 26 20.77 -6.84 5.02
CA GLU A 26 20.85 -6.64 6.46
C GLU A 26 19.51 -7.07 7.10
N PRO A 27 19.52 -7.81 8.23
CA PRO A 27 18.31 -8.42 8.79
C PRO A 27 17.15 -7.44 9.01
N PHE A 28 17.42 -6.25 9.54
CA PHE A 28 16.38 -5.24 9.75
C PHE A 28 15.79 -4.76 8.42
N TYR A 29 16.63 -4.42 7.45
CA TYR A 29 16.16 -4.03 6.10
C TYR A 29 15.32 -5.12 5.42
N ARG A 30 15.68 -6.39 5.64
CA ARG A 30 14.89 -7.53 5.14
C ARG A 30 13.52 -7.61 5.82
N SER A 31 13.49 -7.47 7.15
CA SER A 31 12.25 -7.43 7.93
C SER A 31 11.31 -6.33 7.44
N CYS A 32 11.81 -5.11 7.22
CA CYS A 32 11.00 -4.01 6.67
C CYS A 32 10.38 -4.38 5.31
N LEU A 33 11.15 -5.01 4.41
CA LEU A 33 10.64 -5.46 3.11
C LEU A 33 9.58 -6.56 3.24
N GLU A 34 9.74 -7.48 4.18
CA GLU A 34 8.77 -8.54 4.47
C GLU A 34 7.46 -7.96 5.02
N SER A 35 7.53 -7.03 5.98
CA SER A 35 6.36 -6.30 6.49
C SER A 35 5.65 -5.52 5.38
N CYS A 36 6.40 -4.77 4.55
CA CYS A 36 5.82 -4.09 3.39
C CYS A 36 5.17 -5.07 2.41
N LEU A 37 5.74 -6.25 2.19
CA LEU A 37 5.15 -7.26 1.30
C LEU A 37 3.77 -7.72 1.78
N GLU A 38 3.61 -7.88 3.09
CA GLU A 38 2.34 -8.21 3.73
C GLU A 38 1.34 -7.06 3.61
N LEU A 39 1.74 -5.84 4.00
CA LEU A 39 0.90 -4.64 3.91
C LEU A 39 0.36 -4.43 2.49
N TYR A 40 1.21 -4.53 1.47
CA TYR A 40 0.78 -4.41 0.07
C TYR A 40 -0.09 -5.59 -0.40
N SER A 41 0.05 -6.77 0.20
CA SER A 41 -0.84 -7.90 -0.07
C SER A 41 -2.24 -7.63 0.49
N ASN A 42 -2.32 -7.12 1.72
CA ASN A 42 -3.57 -6.74 2.38
C ASN A 42 -4.25 -5.59 1.62
N ALA A 43 -3.51 -4.56 1.23
CA ALA A 43 -4.02 -3.45 0.42
C ALA A 43 -4.67 -3.90 -0.90
N ILE A 44 -4.13 -4.95 -1.56
CA ILE A 44 -4.74 -5.52 -2.77
C ILE A 44 -6.09 -6.18 -2.46
N TYR A 45 -6.22 -6.86 -1.32
CA TYR A 45 -7.49 -7.45 -0.88
C TYR A 45 -8.49 -6.35 -0.48
N SER A 46 -8.10 -5.39 0.36
CA SER A 46 -8.94 -4.25 0.74
C SER A 46 -9.41 -3.45 -0.48
N THR A 47 -8.56 -3.24 -1.49
CA THR A 47 -8.99 -2.59 -2.73
C THR A 47 -10.08 -3.38 -3.47
N ARG A 48 -10.03 -4.73 -3.46
CA ARG A 48 -11.06 -5.56 -4.09
C ARG A 48 -12.38 -5.45 -3.34
N ASP A 49 -12.35 -5.48 -2.02
CA ASP A 49 -13.56 -5.37 -1.20
C ASP A 49 -14.15 -3.97 -1.28
N ALA A 50 -13.32 -2.92 -1.25
CA ALA A 50 -13.76 -1.54 -1.49
C ALA A 50 -14.48 -1.38 -2.83
N ILE A 51 -13.99 -2.03 -3.90
CA ILE A 51 -14.65 -2.00 -5.21
C ILE A 51 -16.03 -2.69 -5.16
N LYS A 52 -16.19 -3.78 -4.38
CA LYS A 52 -17.49 -4.44 -4.22
C LYS A 52 -18.46 -3.52 -3.48
N TYR A 53 -18.04 -2.95 -2.35
CA TYR A 53 -18.84 -2.03 -1.55
C TYR A 53 -19.23 -0.77 -2.33
N TYR A 54 -18.29 -0.20 -3.09
CA TYR A 54 -18.58 0.94 -3.96
C TYR A 54 -19.67 0.62 -4.99
N LYS A 55 -19.60 -0.56 -5.63
CA LYS A 55 -20.60 -0.99 -6.61
C LYS A 55 -21.97 -1.25 -5.99
N SER A 56 -22.04 -1.67 -4.73
CA SER A 56 -23.28 -1.83 -3.98
C SER A 56 -23.78 -0.54 -3.32
N ARG A 57 -23.12 0.61 -3.59
CA ARG A 57 -23.40 1.92 -2.97
C ARG A 57 -23.20 1.95 -1.45
N SER A 58 -22.47 0.98 -0.91
CA SER A 58 -22.03 0.89 0.48
C SER A 58 -20.79 1.78 0.65
N TYR A 59 -20.97 3.11 0.56
CA TYR A 59 -19.85 4.05 0.49
C TYR A 59 -19.07 4.18 1.80
N LEU A 60 -19.74 4.00 2.94
CA LEU A 60 -19.09 3.97 4.25
C LEU A 60 -18.10 2.81 4.34
N GLU A 61 -18.52 1.60 3.93
CA GLU A 61 -17.68 0.41 3.91
C GLU A 61 -16.56 0.53 2.87
N ALA A 62 -16.85 1.13 1.71
CA ALA A 62 -15.83 1.43 0.71
C ALA A 62 -14.77 2.42 1.24
N ASN A 63 -15.18 3.43 2.02
CA ASN A 63 -14.30 4.40 2.67
C ASN A 63 -13.37 3.68 3.66
N VAL A 64 -13.93 2.88 4.58
CA VAL A 64 -13.15 2.08 5.55
C VAL A 64 -12.10 1.22 4.85
N GLN A 65 -12.47 0.53 3.77
CA GLN A 65 -11.53 -0.30 3.03
C GLN A 65 -10.44 0.52 2.31
N PHE A 66 -10.75 1.69 1.77
CA PHE A 66 -9.71 2.55 1.16
C PHE A 66 -8.83 3.26 2.19
N SER A 67 -9.32 3.55 3.39
CA SER A 67 -8.49 4.03 4.49
C SER A 67 -7.42 2.98 4.87
N ALA A 68 -7.81 1.70 4.97
CA ALA A 68 -6.84 0.62 5.15
C ALA A 68 -5.83 0.49 3.99
N VAL A 69 -6.25 0.79 2.75
CA VAL A 69 -5.31 0.85 1.60
C VAL A 69 -4.33 2.02 1.74
N MET A 70 -4.77 3.16 2.30
CA MET A 70 -3.94 4.34 2.54
C MET A 70 -2.91 4.11 3.65
N ASP A 71 -3.25 3.33 4.67
CA ASP A 71 -2.35 3.00 5.77
C ASP A 71 -1.15 2.19 5.28
N ALA A 72 -1.36 1.24 4.36
CA ALA A 72 -0.30 0.35 3.87
C ALA A 72 0.97 1.07 3.35
N PRO A 73 0.92 2.05 2.43
CA PRO A 73 2.12 2.78 2.00
C PRO A 73 2.73 3.64 3.12
N SER A 74 1.92 4.22 4.02
CA SER A 74 2.39 5.05 5.13
C SER A 74 3.14 4.22 6.17
N THR A 75 2.52 3.14 6.67
CA THR A 75 3.13 2.20 7.62
C THR A 75 4.38 1.53 7.02
N CYS A 76 4.34 1.20 5.73
CA CYS A 76 5.52 0.65 5.05
C CYS A 76 6.68 1.66 5.02
N GLU A 77 6.42 2.94 4.77
CA GLU A 77 7.46 3.98 4.77
C GLU A 77 8.01 4.23 6.18
N ASP A 78 7.14 4.27 7.18
CA ASP A 78 7.52 4.51 8.58
C ASP A 78 8.37 3.38 9.14
N GLY A 79 8.10 2.11 8.78
CA GLY A 79 8.93 0.98 9.19
C GLY A 79 10.40 1.05 8.72
N PHE A 80 10.73 1.84 7.69
CA PHE A 80 12.12 2.11 7.34
C PHE A 80 12.73 3.26 8.15
N LYS A 81 11.92 4.18 8.67
CA LYS A 81 12.37 5.33 9.48
C LYS A 81 12.72 4.95 10.92
N ASP A 82 12.24 3.80 11.38
CA ASP A 82 12.55 3.24 12.71
C ASP A 82 14.07 3.00 12.93
N LYS A 83 14.86 2.95 11.85
CA LYS A 83 16.32 2.89 11.91
C LYS A 83 16.94 4.13 11.26
N GLU A 84 17.65 4.91 12.07
CA GLU A 84 18.31 6.13 11.60
C GLU A 84 19.27 5.84 10.43
N GLY A 85 19.26 6.72 9.43
CA GLY A 85 20.07 6.59 8.22
C GLY A 85 19.56 5.55 7.20
N LEU A 86 18.54 4.77 7.53
CA LEU A 86 17.95 3.81 6.59
C LEU A 86 16.95 4.51 5.65
N ARG A 87 17.15 4.33 4.34
CA ARG A 87 16.25 4.87 3.31
C ARG A 87 15.38 3.76 2.72
N SER A 88 14.08 4.01 2.65
CA SER A 88 13.12 3.14 1.98
C SER A 88 13.42 3.06 0.47
N PRO A 89 13.53 1.86 -0.11
CA PRO A 89 13.61 1.71 -1.57
C PRO A 89 12.23 1.89 -2.24
N LEU A 90 11.19 2.17 -1.43
CA LEU A 90 9.79 2.22 -1.84
C LEU A 90 9.19 3.62 -1.74
N THR A 91 9.90 4.63 -1.22
CA THR A 91 9.37 5.98 -0.96
C THR A 91 8.51 6.53 -2.09
N LYS A 92 8.99 6.49 -3.34
CA LYS A 92 8.19 6.95 -4.49
C LYS A 92 6.91 6.13 -4.68
N LYS A 93 7.01 4.81 -4.57
CA LYS A 93 5.87 3.89 -4.75
C LYS A 93 4.84 4.01 -3.63
N ASN A 94 5.32 4.21 -2.41
CA ASN A 94 4.48 4.50 -1.24
C ASN A 94 3.70 5.80 -1.47
N ASN A 95 4.39 6.88 -1.86
CA ASN A 95 3.76 8.15 -2.16
C ASN A 95 2.75 8.04 -3.31
N ASP A 96 3.09 7.34 -4.40
CA ASP A 96 2.18 7.14 -5.53
C ASP A 96 0.87 6.46 -5.09
N LEU A 97 0.95 5.38 -4.29
CA LEU A 97 -0.25 4.69 -3.79
C LEU A 97 -1.03 5.56 -2.80
N PHE A 98 -0.35 6.29 -1.93
CA PHE A 98 -0.98 7.19 -0.97
C PHE A 98 -1.81 8.27 -1.69
N GLN A 99 -1.23 8.96 -2.68
CA GLN A 99 -1.93 10.00 -3.44
C GLN A 99 -3.10 9.44 -4.25
N LEU A 100 -2.91 8.29 -4.92
CA LEU A 100 -3.99 7.63 -5.65
C LEU A 100 -5.13 7.18 -4.74
N THR A 101 -4.83 6.86 -3.48
CA THR A 101 -5.83 6.48 -2.48
C THR A 101 -6.54 7.70 -1.94
N ALA A 102 -5.82 8.81 -1.67
CA ALA A 102 -6.40 10.09 -1.27
C ALA A 102 -7.47 10.56 -2.27
N LEU A 103 -7.16 10.54 -3.57
CA LEU A 103 -8.11 10.89 -4.62
C LEU A 103 -9.36 10.03 -4.60
N VAL A 104 -9.22 8.73 -4.33
CA VAL A 104 -10.38 7.83 -4.24
C VAL A 104 -11.21 8.10 -3.01
N LEU A 105 -10.59 8.34 -1.85
CA LEU A 105 -11.29 8.70 -0.62
C LEU A 105 -12.08 10.00 -0.78
N SER A 106 -11.49 11.02 -1.41
CA SER A 106 -12.22 12.27 -1.73
C SER A 106 -13.45 12.01 -2.60
N ILE A 107 -13.36 11.13 -3.59
CA ILE A 107 -14.51 10.76 -4.44
C ILE A 107 -15.58 10.02 -3.64
N ILE A 108 -15.20 9.08 -2.78
CA ILE A 108 -16.14 8.33 -1.95
C ILE A 108 -16.85 9.28 -0.97
N GLU A 109 -16.14 10.23 -0.39
CA GLU A 109 -16.72 11.21 0.53
C GLU A 109 -17.76 12.11 -0.15
N MET A 110 -17.56 12.50 -1.40
CA MET A 110 -18.56 13.24 -2.19
C MET A 110 -19.82 12.44 -2.53
N LEU A 111 -19.79 11.11 -2.37
CA LEU A 111 -20.90 10.21 -2.66
C LEU A 111 -21.65 9.76 -1.40
N ARG A 112 -21.09 10.02 -0.21
CA ARG A 112 -21.71 9.75 1.08
C ARG A 112 -22.78 10.79 1.37
#